data_AF-A0A8S9Y1A1-F1
#
_entry.id   AF-A0A8S9Y1A1-F1
#
_cell.length_a   1.000
_cell.length_b   1.000
_cell.length_c   1.000
_cell.angle_alpha   90.00
_cell.angle_beta   90.00
_cell.angle_gamma   90.00
#
_symmetry.space_group_name_H-M   'P 1'
#
loop_
_entity.id
_entity.type
_entity.pdbx_description
1 polymer ?
#
loop_
_entity_poly.entity_id
_entity_poly.type
_entity_poly.pdbx_seq_one_letter_code
_entity_poly.pdbx_strand_id
1 'polypeptide(L)'
;MKCLTVSIPVVFARIKQRSGETSPWMFPDMTPELSLGNFSFRHRLSPGKLRVVTNCVVRILPNLQVKFISRVPAQLPSLNQSQTKMEMGIPEFFRGRSLFVTGGSGFMGKVLIEKLLRSCPELDNIYVLMRPKRGQQVAGRYTDLLDCKIFDWLKENKKHQLNKVVAVAGDITKPGLGLSPEDQEMIVKKVSVVFHAAATVKFDETLRLSVLLNLCGTKSLLQLCEKMDQLVSVVHVSTAYCNCNLNEEIFEKLYPAPADPEQVIQMVNLLDDNILNSITPLLLKDRPNTYTFTKALAEHVVYEKSGILPIAIFRPSIVTSAVQEPLPGWIDNLNGPTGVLAGVGKGVLRSLVCHRESIADFIPVDRAINCMIAIAWATAVNRPNGIMIYNCTTGWSNPLYWKDMEEKGLEYILKYPSKEILWYPGGSFKTSRFLNDIHTLMEKSCHGQDTRKLRKALETMTFFTTKEFKFRNDNVAELLTKLSPEDREAFCFDINDINWREYIETYVLGTRKYILKEDPATIPESRTNLKKMYLLHKGTQLLVLSVVFWGVLMRSSAARFTFYQMLSVVFRTVTAFSRIFVSVER
;
A
#
# COMPACT_ATOMS: atom_id res chain seq x y z
N MET A 1 -8.84 14.68 52.68
CA MET A 1 -10.32 14.64 52.72
C MET A 1 -10.85 16.05 52.54
N LYS A 2 -12.02 16.17 51.87
CA LYS A 2 -12.78 17.36 51.45
C LYS A 2 -12.30 18.07 50.16
N CYS A 3 -12.79 17.55 49.02
CA CYS A 3 -12.92 18.29 47.76
C CYS A 3 -13.93 19.44 47.94
N LEU A 4 -13.55 20.65 47.52
CA LEU A 4 -14.47 21.77 47.29
C LEU A 4 -14.71 21.85 45.78
N THR A 5 -15.90 21.43 45.37
CA THR A 5 -16.40 21.56 44.00
C THR A 5 -16.96 22.97 43.83
N VAL A 6 -16.35 23.80 42.98
CA VAL A 6 -16.92 25.10 42.59
C VAL A 6 -17.41 24.98 41.15
N SER A 7 -18.73 24.96 40.98
CA SER A 7 -19.42 24.99 39.70
C SER A 7 -19.49 26.44 39.20
N ILE A 8 -18.95 26.73 38.01
CA ILE A 8 -19.15 28.02 37.33
C ILE A 8 -20.12 27.78 36.16
N PRO A 9 -21.25 28.50 36.06
CA PRO A 9 -22.19 28.35 34.95
C PRO A 9 -21.63 28.99 33.66
N VAL A 10 -21.64 28.23 32.56
CA VAL A 10 -21.29 28.72 31.23
C VAL A 10 -22.50 29.43 30.63
N VAL A 11 -22.47 30.76 30.58
CA VAL A 11 -23.45 31.58 29.84
C VAL A 11 -23.06 31.60 28.36
N PHE A 12 -23.92 31.05 27.49
CA PHE A 12 -23.79 31.19 26.03
C PHE A 12 -24.24 32.58 25.59
N ALA A 13 -23.30 33.45 25.19
CA ALA A 13 -23.61 34.68 24.48
C ALA A 13 -23.34 34.49 22.96
N ARG A 14 -24.41 34.56 22.16
CA ARG A 14 -24.37 34.67 20.69
C ARG A 14 -23.82 36.05 20.32
N ILE A 15 -22.70 36.13 19.59
CA ILE A 15 -22.23 37.38 18.97
C ILE A 15 -22.32 37.26 17.45
N LYS A 16 -23.04 38.22 16.87
CA LYS A 16 -23.32 38.42 15.44
C LYS A 16 -22.07 39.07 14.80
N GLN A 17 -21.50 38.44 13.77
CA GLN A 17 -20.34 38.97 13.04
C GLN A 17 -20.78 40.14 12.14
N ARG A 18 -20.10 41.29 12.23
CA ARG A 18 -20.11 42.36 11.22
C ARG A 18 -18.70 42.48 10.63
N SER A 19 -18.69 42.72 9.32
CA SER A 19 -17.58 42.82 8.37
C SER A 19 -16.47 43.82 8.72
N GLY A 20 -15.25 43.54 8.26
CA GLY A 20 -14.16 44.51 8.13
C GLY A 20 -12.78 43.84 8.08
N GLU A 21 -12.07 44.01 6.96
CA GLU A 21 -10.75 43.47 6.63
C GLU A 21 -9.65 43.83 7.65
N THR A 22 -8.67 42.93 7.86
CA THR A 22 -7.24 43.25 8.11
C THR A 22 -6.39 41.97 8.06
N SER A 23 -5.21 42.05 7.45
CA SER A 23 -4.24 40.98 7.14
C SER A 23 -3.64 40.27 8.38
N PRO A 24 -3.21 38.99 8.31
CA PRO A 24 -2.57 38.32 9.42
C PRO A 24 -1.04 38.48 9.39
N TRP A 25 -0.49 39.29 10.30
CA TRP A 25 0.89 39.14 10.77
C TRP A 25 0.93 37.97 11.78
N MET A 26 1.75 36.96 11.50
CA MET A 26 1.88 35.73 12.27
C MET A 26 2.79 35.98 13.48
N PHE A 27 2.25 35.92 14.71
CA PHE A 27 3.06 35.89 15.94
C PHE A 27 3.34 34.42 16.34
N PRO A 28 4.55 34.08 16.81
CA PRO A 28 4.87 32.72 17.26
C PRO A 28 4.14 32.36 18.56
N ASP A 29 3.77 31.08 18.69
CA ASP A 29 3.05 30.51 19.83
C ASP A 29 3.74 30.81 21.17
N MET A 30 3.04 31.52 22.06
CA MET A 30 3.46 31.75 23.45
C MET A 30 2.64 30.89 24.42
N THR A 31 3.31 30.08 25.25
CA THR A 31 2.68 29.38 26.39
C THR A 31 2.74 30.25 27.64
N PRO A 32 1.62 30.68 28.23
CA PRO A 32 1.63 31.42 29.49
C PRO A 32 1.83 30.48 30.69
N GLU A 33 2.60 30.93 31.68
CA GLU A 33 2.75 30.28 32.98
C GLU A 33 2.16 31.26 34.03
N LEU A 34 1.14 30.83 34.78
CA LEU A 34 0.52 31.61 35.85
C LEU A 34 1.04 31.09 37.19
N SER A 35 1.65 31.96 37.99
CA SER A 35 2.10 31.65 39.36
C SER A 35 1.28 32.41 40.40
N LEU A 36 0.86 31.70 41.44
CA LEU A 36 0.23 32.23 42.65
C LEU A 36 0.98 31.59 43.83
N GLY A 37 2.01 32.27 44.31
CA GLY A 37 2.92 31.69 45.32
C GLY A 37 3.60 30.40 44.84
N ASN A 38 3.78 29.42 45.74
CA ASN A 38 4.51 28.17 45.50
C ASN A 38 3.82 27.13 44.59
N PHE A 39 2.81 27.51 43.79
CA PHE A 39 2.14 26.62 42.85
C PHE A 39 2.18 27.17 41.42
N SER A 40 2.57 26.31 40.46
CA SER A 40 2.54 26.61 39.01
C SER A 40 1.47 25.75 38.32
N PHE A 41 0.65 26.36 37.47
CA PHE A 41 -0.27 25.64 36.58
C PHE A 41 0.09 25.88 35.11
N ARG A 42 0.12 24.79 34.31
CA ARG A 42 0.38 24.83 32.86
C ARG A 42 -0.86 24.37 32.09
N HIS A 43 -1.41 25.24 31.24
CA HIS A 43 -2.45 24.86 30.28
C HIS A 43 -2.19 25.49 28.92
N ARG A 44 -2.34 24.70 27.85
CA ARG A 44 -2.26 25.16 26.46
C ARG A 44 -3.67 25.60 26.03
N LEU A 45 -3.88 26.90 25.82
CA LEU A 45 -5.16 27.49 25.38
C LEU A 45 -5.06 27.94 23.93
N SER A 46 -6.16 27.78 23.18
CA SER A 46 -6.27 28.24 21.79
C SER A 46 -6.38 29.79 21.71
N PRO A 47 -5.91 30.43 20.61
CA PRO A 47 -5.73 31.89 20.53
C PRO A 47 -7.00 32.71 20.84
N GLY A 48 -8.19 32.19 20.47
CA GLY A 48 -9.47 32.85 20.73
C GLY A 48 -9.91 32.85 22.21
N LYS A 49 -9.43 31.91 23.03
CA LYS A 49 -9.75 31.84 24.47
C LYS A 49 -8.82 32.72 25.32
N LEU A 50 -7.64 33.07 24.81
CA LEU A 50 -6.64 33.89 25.52
C LEU A 50 -7.14 35.32 25.82
N ARG A 51 -7.95 35.90 24.92
CA ARG A 51 -8.49 37.27 25.02
C ARG A 51 -9.58 37.43 26.08
N VAL A 52 -10.31 36.35 26.40
CA VAL A 52 -11.40 36.37 27.40
C VAL A 52 -10.86 36.19 28.81
N VAL A 53 -9.83 35.36 28.99
CA VAL A 53 -9.21 35.11 30.31
C VAL A 53 -8.41 36.33 30.78
N THR A 54 -7.71 37.02 29.88
CA THR A 54 -6.92 38.22 30.23
C THR A 54 -7.79 39.39 30.70
N ASN A 55 -8.95 39.64 30.08
CA ASN A 55 -9.84 40.72 30.50
C ASN A 55 -10.60 40.44 31.82
N CYS A 56 -10.88 39.17 32.14
CA CYS A 56 -11.52 38.81 33.41
C CYS A 56 -10.54 38.80 34.60
N VAL A 57 -9.29 38.35 34.40
CA VAL A 57 -8.31 38.21 35.51
C VAL A 57 -7.73 39.56 35.95
N VAL A 58 -7.51 40.49 35.02
CA VAL A 58 -6.95 41.83 35.34
C VAL A 58 -7.93 42.72 36.12
N ARG A 59 -9.24 42.43 36.10
CA ARG A 59 -10.25 43.20 36.86
C ARG A 59 -10.42 42.76 38.32
N ILE A 60 -9.92 41.58 38.71
CA ILE A 60 -10.21 40.99 40.03
C ILE A 60 -8.99 41.04 40.97
N LEU A 61 -7.76 41.16 40.46
CA LEU A 61 -6.54 41.19 41.28
C LEU A 61 -5.51 42.19 40.71
N PRO A 62 -5.38 43.40 41.27
CA PRO A 62 -4.54 44.47 40.69
C PRO A 62 -3.02 44.26 40.82
N ASN A 63 -2.55 43.18 41.47
CA ASN A 63 -1.12 42.93 41.77
C ASN A 63 -0.52 41.69 41.10
N LEU A 64 -1.14 41.11 40.06
CA LEU A 64 -0.61 39.93 39.38
C LEU A 64 0.42 40.32 38.30
N GLN A 65 1.71 40.00 38.51
CA GLN A 65 2.75 40.15 37.47
C GLN A 65 2.78 38.92 36.55
N VAL A 66 2.56 39.12 35.25
CA VAL A 66 2.70 38.08 34.22
C VAL A 66 4.06 38.24 33.54
N LYS A 67 4.96 37.26 33.69
CA LYS A 67 6.26 37.20 32.99
C LYS A 67 6.14 36.30 31.75
N PHE A 68 6.49 36.84 30.59
CA PHE A 68 6.69 36.04 29.38
C PHE A 68 8.17 35.63 29.29
N ILE A 69 8.45 34.34 29.21
CA ILE A 69 9.82 33.81 29.08
C ILE A 69 9.95 33.20 27.69
N SER A 70 10.76 33.81 26.81
CA SER A 70 11.20 33.20 25.56
C SER A 70 12.42 32.31 25.83
N ARG A 71 12.30 30.99 25.70
CA ARG A 71 13.47 30.10 25.66
C ARG A 71 13.95 29.98 24.22
N VAL A 72 14.91 30.82 23.84
CA VAL A 72 15.75 30.61 22.66
C VAL A 72 16.97 29.79 23.12
N PRO A 73 17.27 28.62 22.53
CA PRO A 73 18.53 27.95 22.84
C PRO A 73 19.70 28.73 22.25
N ALA A 74 20.81 28.76 22.99
CA ALA A 74 22.03 29.48 22.67
C ALA A 74 22.53 29.20 21.25
N GLN A 75 22.94 30.28 20.55
CA GLN A 75 23.51 30.27 19.21
C GLN A 75 24.82 29.46 19.19
N LEU A 76 24.87 28.42 18.34
CA LEU A 76 26.12 27.83 17.85
C LEU A 76 26.73 28.72 16.75
N PRO A 77 28.05 28.68 16.51
CA PRO A 77 28.73 29.60 15.61
C PRO A 77 28.22 29.48 14.17
N SER A 78 27.96 30.62 13.55
CA SER A 78 27.49 30.76 12.17
C SER A 78 28.56 30.31 11.17
N LEU A 79 28.50 29.04 10.77
CA LEU A 79 29.03 28.62 9.47
C LEU A 79 28.09 29.18 8.38
N ASN A 80 28.66 29.84 7.38
CA ASN A 80 27.97 30.39 6.20
C ASN A 80 26.95 29.39 5.61
N GLN A 81 25.68 29.53 6.00
CA GLN A 81 24.58 28.62 5.65
C GLN A 81 23.79 29.04 4.40
N SER A 82 24.21 30.08 3.69
CA SER A 82 23.47 30.60 2.54
C SER A 82 23.88 30.00 1.18
N GLN A 83 24.95 29.20 1.10
CA GLN A 83 25.45 28.64 -0.18
C GLN A 83 25.48 27.10 -0.28
N THR A 84 25.32 26.34 0.81
CA THR A 84 25.43 24.85 0.80
C THR A 84 24.12 24.08 0.66
N LYS A 85 22.96 24.76 0.59
CA LYS A 85 21.65 24.10 0.71
C LYS A 85 21.14 23.43 -0.58
N MET A 86 21.80 23.65 -1.73
CA MET A 86 21.34 23.19 -3.05
C MET A 86 22.12 22.02 -3.67
N GLU A 87 23.18 21.49 -3.04
CA GLU A 87 24.07 20.52 -3.72
C GLU A 87 24.16 19.11 -3.11
N MET A 88 23.51 18.84 -1.97
CA MET A 88 23.58 17.50 -1.37
C MET A 88 22.65 16.52 -2.11
N GLY A 89 23.20 15.72 -3.02
CA GLY A 89 22.48 14.63 -3.68
C GLY A 89 22.09 13.48 -2.73
N ILE A 90 21.26 12.56 -3.20
CA ILE A 90 20.75 11.43 -2.42
C ILE A 90 21.88 10.54 -1.90
N PRO A 91 22.87 10.09 -2.71
CA PRO A 91 23.97 9.26 -2.21
C PRO A 91 24.81 9.97 -1.13
N GLU A 92 25.08 11.27 -1.32
CA GLU A 92 25.81 12.10 -0.36
C GLU A 92 25.05 12.23 0.96
N PHE A 93 23.73 12.39 0.88
CA PHE A 93 22.87 12.39 2.06
C PHE A 93 22.92 11.06 2.82
N PHE A 94 23.14 9.91 2.19
CA PHE A 94 23.26 8.65 2.93
C PHE A 94 24.68 8.34 3.40
N ARG A 95 25.71 9.07 2.93
CA ARG A 95 27.11 8.89 3.35
C ARG A 95 27.25 8.94 4.86
N GLY A 96 27.91 7.92 5.42
CA GLY A 96 28.23 7.80 6.85
C GLY A 96 27.02 7.64 7.77
N ARG A 97 25.80 7.54 7.23
CA ARG A 97 24.58 7.44 8.05
C ARG A 97 24.20 5.98 8.29
N SER A 98 23.70 5.74 9.50
CA SER A 98 23.09 4.47 9.89
C SER A 98 21.56 4.58 9.84
N LEU A 99 20.92 3.54 9.30
CA LEU A 99 19.50 3.48 8.99
C LEU A 99 18.80 2.44 9.84
N PHE A 100 17.54 2.67 10.21
CA PHE A 100 16.68 1.67 10.83
C PHE A 100 15.45 1.37 9.97
N VAL A 101 15.27 0.10 9.62
CA VAL A 101 14.19 -0.36 8.74
C VAL A 101 13.31 -1.35 9.47
N THR A 102 12.05 -0.96 9.70
CA THR A 102 11.01 -1.92 10.11
C THR A 102 10.31 -2.48 8.87
N GLY A 103 9.99 -3.76 8.89
CA GLY A 103 9.42 -4.42 7.70
C GLY A 103 10.44 -4.72 6.61
N GLY A 104 11.74 -4.64 6.90
CA GLY A 104 12.83 -4.86 5.93
C GLY A 104 12.87 -6.25 5.31
N SER A 105 12.30 -7.26 5.98
CA SER A 105 12.17 -8.63 5.44
C SER A 105 10.94 -8.83 4.53
N GLY A 106 10.08 -7.82 4.38
CA GLY A 106 8.93 -7.83 3.48
C GLY A 106 9.27 -7.38 2.06
N PHE A 107 8.33 -7.53 1.13
CA PHE A 107 8.49 -7.23 -0.30
C PHE A 107 9.18 -5.89 -0.59
N MET A 108 8.60 -4.78 -0.14
CA MET A 108 9.18 -3.44 -0.31
C MET A 108 10.49 -3.27 0.45
N GLY A 109 10.58 -3.82 1.67
CA GLY A 109 11.76 -3.71 2.51
C GLY A 109 13.01 -4.33 1.87
N LYS A 110 12.86 -5.48 1.19
CA LYS A 110 13.93 -6.13 0.45
C LYS A 110 14.49 -5.24 -0.66
N VAL A 111 13.60 -4.65 -1.45
CA VAL A 111 13.95 -3.74 -2.56
C VAL A 111 14.59 -2.47 -2.04
N LEU A 112 14.08 -1.91 -0.93
CA LEU A 112 14.70 -0.76 -0.26
C LEU A 112 16.14 -1.04 0.14
N ILE A 113 16.38 -2.16 0.82
CA ILE A 113 17.71 -2.54 1.30
C ILE A 113 18.65 -2.77 0.11
N GLU A 114 18.21 -3.52 -0.90
CA GLU A 114 19.00 -3.74 -2.13
C GLU A 114 19.38 -2.41 -2.79
N LYS A 115 18.40 -1.52 -3.01
CA LYS A 115 18.59 -0.25 -3.70
C LYS A 115 19.58 0.66 -2.97
N LEU A 116 19.46 0.75 -1.64
CA LEU A 116 20.36 1.54 -0.79
C LEU A 116 21.78 0.98 -0.81
N LEU A 117 21.97 -0.34 -0.69
CA LEU A 117 23.30 -0.95 -0.75
C LEU A 117 23.96 -0.78 -2.11
N ARG A 118 23.18 -0.83 -3.19
CA ARG A 118 23.69 -0.69 -4.56
C ARG A 118 24.04 0.77 -4.91
N SER A 119 23.17 1.70 -4.53
CA SER A 119 23.19 3.10 -5.00
C SER A 119 23.76 4.09 -3.98
N CYS A 120 23.78 3.74 -2.69
CA CYS A 120 24.37 4.55 -1.61
C CYS A 120 25.50 3.76 -0.91
N PRO A 121 26.58 3.40 -1.61
CA PRO A 121 27.60 2.48 -1.11
C PRO A 121 28.44 3.02 0.06
N GLU A 122 28.27 4.29 0.42
CA GLU A 122 28.97 4.94 1.54
C GLU A 122 28.10 5.09 2.80
N LEU A 123 26.88 4.55 2.80
CA LEU A 123 26.12 4.39 4.05
C LEU A 123 26.87 3.50 5.03
N ASP A 124 26.65 3.69 6.33
CA ASP A 124 27.34 2.96 7.39
C ASP A 124 26.67 1.59 7.63
N ASN A 125 25.52 1.57 8.29
CA ASN A 125 24.77 0.33 8.58
C ASN A 125 23.28 0.46 8.27
N ILE A 126 22.64 -0.66 7.92
CA ILE A 126 21.18 -0.80 7.84
C ILE A 126 20.73 -1.80 8.90
N TYR A 127 20.19 -1.28 10.00
CA TYR A 127 19.61 -2.07 11.08
C TYR A 127 18.19 -2.49 10.71
N VAL A 128 17.95 -3.80 10.61
CA VAL A 128 16.66 -4.35 10.16
C VAL A 128 15.96 -5.02 11.33
N LEU A 129 14.81 -4.48 11.73
CA LEU A 129 13.98 -5.09 12.76
C LEU A 129 13.39 -6.41 12.24
N MET A 130 13.72 -7.52 12.90
CA MET A 130 13.29 -8.86 12.52
C MET A 130 12.68 -9.61 13.71
N ARG A 131 11.42 -9.99 13.55
CA ARG A 131 10.75 -10.90 14.49
C ARG A 131 11.07 -12.36 14.17
N PRO A 132 11.17 -13.26 15.16
CA PRO A 132 11.18 -14.69 14.91
C PRO A 132 9.87 -15.15 14.23
N LYS A 133 9.93 -16.25 13.50
CA LYS A 133 8.75 -16.93 12.92
C LYS A 133 8.65 -18.32 13.52
N ARG A 134 7.44 -18.92 13.54
CA ARG A 134 7.26 -20.30 14.01
C ARG A 134 8.24 -21.23 13.27
N GLY A 135 9.14 -21.86 14.03
CA GLY A 135 10.16 -22.77 13.49
C GLY A 135 11.40 -22.11 12.87
N GLN A 136 11.55 -20.78 12.93
CA GLN A 136 12.70 -20.07 12.34
C GLN A 136 13.14 -18.88 13.19
N GLN A 137 14.39 -18.93 13.65
CA GLN A 137 15.03 -17.85 14.40
C GLN A 137 15.41 -16.67 13.49
N VAL A 138 15.73 -15.52 14.10
CA VAL A 138 16.13 -14.30 13.38
C VAL A 138 17.30 -14.55 12.43
N ALA A 139 18.31 -15.33 12.85
CA ALA A 139 19.45 -15.68 12.01
C ALA A 139 19.04 -16.36 10.69
N GLY A 140 18.12 -17.33 10.74
CA GLY A 140 17.60 -17.99 9.53
C GLY A 140 16.83 -17.03 8.62
N ARG A 141 16.04 -16.11 9.19
CA ARG A 141 15.32 -15.10 8.40
C ARG A 141 16.26 -14.07 7.77
N TYR A 142 17.36 -13.76 8.43
CA TYR A 142 18.42 -12.91 7.89
C TYR A 142 19.12 -13.58 6.71
N THR A 143 19.43 -14.88 6.81
CA THR A 143 19.94 -15.67 5.69
C THR A 143 18.96 -15.66 4.51
N ASP A 144 17.67 -15.95 4.75
CA ASP A 144 16.64 -15.90 3.70
C ASP A 144 16.52 -14.53 3.01
N LEU A 145 16.74 -13.44 3.76
CA LEU A 145 16.74 -12.09 3.22
C LEU A 145 17.86 -11.94 2.20
N LEU A 146 19.10 -12.26 2.59
CA LEU A 146 20.28 -12.10 1.73
C LEU A 146 20.33 -13.14 0.61
N ASP A 147 19.76 -14.33 0.79
CA ASP A 147 19.65 -15.36 -0.25
C ASP A 147 18.63 -15.01 -1.33
N CYS A 148 17.82 -13.97 -1.13
CA CYS A 148 16.88 -13.52 -2.13
C CYS A 148 17.61 -13.11 -3.43
N LYS A 149 17.07 -13.54 -4.57
CA LYS A 149 17.64 -13.36 -5.90
C LYS A 149 17.97 -11.91 -6.27
N ILE A 150 17.28 -10.94 -5.67
CA ILE A 150 17.56 -9.52 -5.91
C ILE A 150 18.94 -9.08 -5.42
N PHE A 151 19.52 -9.80 -4.46
CA PHE A 151 20.85 -9.51 -3.93
C PHE A 151 21.96 -10.18 -4.75
N ASP A 152 21.66 -10.99 -5.77
CA ASP A 152 22.68 -11.74 -6.51
C ASP A 152 23.69 -10.82 -7.18
N TRP A 153 23.24 -9.71 -7.77
CA TRP A 153 24.15 -8.71 -8.33
C TRP A 153 25.09 -8.11 -7.26
N LEU A 154 24.59 -7.84 -6.04
CA LEU A 154 25.41 -7.36 -4.93
C LEU A 154 26.40 -8.45 -4.46
N LYS A 155 26.01 -9.72 -4.42
CA LYS A 155 26.90 -10.84 -4.07
C LYS A 155 28.05 -10.98 -5.05
N GLU A 156 27.80 -10.75 -6.33
CA GLU A 156 28.78 -10.86 -7.41
C GLU A 156 29.69 -9.62 -7.51
N ASN A 157 29.12 -8.41 -7.39
CA ASN A 157 29.83 -7.17 -7.73
C ASN A 157 30.27 -6.34 -6.51
N LYS A 158 29.55 -6.43 -5.38
CA LYS A 158 29.76 -5.58 -4.20
C LYS A 158 29.51 -6.35 -2.90
N LYS A 159 30.04 -7.57 -2.76
CA LYS A 159 29.73 -8.48 -1.64
C LYS A 159 29.92 -7.83 -0.25
N HIS A 160 30.94 -6.99 -0.10
CA HIS A 160 31.21 -6.27 1.16
C HIS A 160 30.07 -5.34 1.60
N GLN A 161 29.23 -4.85 0.69
CA GLN A 161 28.06 -4.02 1.04
C GLN A 161 27.03 -4.82 1.85
N LEU A 162 26.94 -6.15 1.65
CA LEU A 162 26.00 -6.99 2.40
C LEU A 162 26.34 -7.05 3.90
N ASN A 163 27.61 -6.84 4.27
CA ASN A 163 28.05 -6.81 5.67
C ASN A 163 27.47 -5.63 6.47
N LYS A 164 26.91 -4.63 5.78
CA LYS A 164 26.29 -3.45 6.39
C LYS A 164 24.87 -3.72 6.86
N VAL A 165 24.27 -4.85 6.48
CA VAL A 165 22.93 -5.22 6.94
C VAL A 165 23.07 -5.91 8.29
N VAL A 166 22.46 -5.33 9.32
CA VAL A 166 22.49 -5.87 10.68
C VAL A 166 21.07 -6.24 11.08
N ALA A 167 20.80 -7.53 11.25
CA ALA A 167 19.51 -7.98 11.77
C ALA A 167 19.41 -7.70 13.27
N VAL A 168 18.37 -7.00 13.68
CA VAL A 168 18.08 -6.68 15.08
C VAL A 168 16.82 -7.45 15.50
N ALA A 169 16.94 -8.25 16.55
CA ALA A 169 15.82 -9.05 17.04
C ALA A 169 14.78 -8.16 17.73
N GLY A 170 13.53 -8.25 17.28
CA GLY A 170 12.44 -7.52 17.93
C GLY A 170 11.09 -7.74 17.26
N ASP A 171 10.03 -7.35 17.96
CA ASP A 171 8.65 -7.44 17.48
C ASP A 171 7.94 -6.11 17.73
N ILE A 172 7.45 -5.50 16.65
CA ILE A 172 6.76 -4.22 16.70
C ILE A 172 5.50 -4.23 17.60
N THR A 173 4.93 -5.41 17.85
CA THR A 173 3.77 -5.56 18.75
C THR A 173 4.14 -5.51 20.23
N LYS A 174 5.43 -5.58 20.58
CA LYS A 174 5.90 -5.56 21.96
C LYS A 174 6.31 -4.15 22.40
N PRO A 175 6.24 -3.84 23.71
CA PRO A 175 6.81 -2.61 24.26
C PRO A 175 8.27 -2.44 23.85
N GLY A 176 8.67 -1.20 23.52
CA GLY A 176 10.04 -0.91 23.06
C GLY A 176 10.44 -1.66 21.79
N LEU A 177 9.47 -2.06 20.95
CA LEU A 177 9.66 -2.89 19.76
C LEU A 177 10.25 -4.29 20.07
N GLY A 178 10.22 -4.72 21.34
CA GLY A 178 10.82 -5.97 21.79
C GLY A 178 12.34 -6.02 21.61
N LEU A 179 13.01 -4.87 21.51
CA LEU A 179 14.46 -4.74 21.42
C LEU A 179 15.11 -5.09 22.76
N SER A 180 16.34 -5.62 22.71
CA SER A 180 17.19 -5.66 23.90
C SER A 180 17.61 -4.24 24.31
N PRO A 181 17.95 -4.01 25.59
CA PRO A 181 18.49 -2.73 26.04
C PRO A 181 19.71 -2.28 25.22
N GLU A 182 20.60 -3.23 24.86
CA GLU A 182 21.82 -2.98 24.10
C GLU A 182 21.51 -2.54 22.66
N ASP A 183 20.60 -3.25 21.99
CA ASP A 183 20.17 -2.90 20.63
C ASP A 183 19.43 -1.56 20.60
N GLN A 184 18.61 -1.29 21.63
CA GLN A 184 17.91 -0.03 21.76
C GLN A 184 18.89 1.15 21.94
N GLU A 185 19.90 1.01 22.80
CA GLU A 185 20.94 2.03 22.99
C GLU A 185 21.75 2.26 21.70
N MET A 186 22.12 1.17 21.02
CA MET A 186 22.84 1.23 19.76
C MET A 186 22.04 1.96 18.67
N ILE A 187 20.76 1.64 18.53
CA ILE A 187 19.85 2.32 17.59
C ILE A 187 19.72 3.80 17.94
N VAL A 188 19.49 4.13 19.21
CA VAL A 188 19.35 5.51 19.69
C VAL A 188 20.57 6.38 19.35
N LYS A 189 21.77 5.85 19.56
CA LYS A 189 23.01 6.61 19.35
C LYS A 189 23.43 6.74 17.88
N LYS A 190 23.18 5.71 17.07
CA LYS A 190 23.74 5.62 15.71
C LYS A 190 22.77 5.97 14.59
N VAL A 191 21.47 5.70 14.76
CA VAL A 191 20.51 5.83 13.66
C VAL A 191 20.15 7.28 13.41
N SER A 192 20.17 7.66 12.13
CA SER A 192 19.80 9.00 11.68
C SER A 192 18.64 9.01 10.69
N VAL A 193 18.33 7.88 10.06
CA VAL A 193 17.20 7.74 9.12
C VAL A 193 16.37 6.51 9.46
N VAL A 194 15.05 6.66 9.54
CA VAL A 194 14.11 5.56 9.84
C VAL A 194 13.13 5.37 8.69
N PHE A 195 13.02 4.13 8.20
CA PHE A 195 11.97 3.70 7.29
C PHE A 195 10.99 2.77 8.03
N HIS A 196 9.75 3.25 8.21
CA HIS A 196 8.72 2.49 8.88
C HIS A 196 7.75 1.83 7.90
N ALA A 197 8.07 0.61 7.46
CA ALA A 197 7.26 -0.17 6.52
C ALA A 197 6.58 -1.41 7.13
N ALA A 198 6.80 -1.68 8.42
CA ALA A 198 6.14 -2.79 9.11
C ALA A 198 4.62 -2.54 9.24
N ALA A 199 3.82 -3.42 8.64
CA ALA A 199 2.36 -3.44 8.76
C ALA A 199 1.82 -4.85 8.45
N THR A 200 0.59 -5.12 8.89
CA THR A 200 -0.21 -6.19 8.26
C THR A 200 -0.90 -5.63 7.03
N VAL A 201 -0.76 -6.30 5.89
CA VAL A 201 -1.40 -5.93 4.60
C VAL A 201 -2.54 -6.88 4.23
N LYS A 202 -2.95 -7.75 5.17
CA LYS A 202 -4.04 -8.69 4.96
C LYS A 202 -5.38 -7.99 5.20
N PHE A 203 -6.28 -8.07 4.24
CA PHE A 203 -7.60 -7.44 4.33
C PHE A 203 -8.60 -8.19 5.22
N ASP A 204 -8.29 -9.42 5.64
CA ASP A 204 -9.11 -10.24 6.53
C ASP A 204 -8.53 -10.39 7.94
N GLU A 205 -7.60 -9.51 8.33
CA GLU A 205 -6.97 -9.52 9.65
C GLU A 205 -7.91 -9.02 10.74
N THR A 206 -7.79 -9.58 11.94
CA THR A 206 -8.61 -9.16 13.10
C THR A 206 -8.32 -7.70 13.47
N LEU A 207 -9.33 -7.03 14.05
CA LEU A 207 -9.18 -5.65 14.50
C LEU A 207 -8.03 -5.51 15.51
N ARG A 208 -7.94 -6.42 16.49
CA ARG A 208 -6.90 -6.37 17.51
C ARG A 208 -5.50 -6.46 16.92
N LEU A 209 -5.26 -7.45 16.06
CA LEU A 209 -3.94 -7.62 15.47
C LEU A 209 -3.58 -6.44 14.55
N SER A 210 -4.56 -5.89 13.83
CA SER A 210 -4.39 -4.69 13.01
C SER A 210 -4.02 -3.46 13.86
N VAL A 211 -4.69 -3.26 15.00
CA VAL A 211 -4.39 -2.16 15.93
C VAL A 211 -3.01 -2.35 16.58
N LEU A 212 -2.68 -3.56 17.05
CA LEU A 212 -1.36 -3.82 17.63
C LEU A 212 -0.21 -3.54 16.65
N LEU A 213 -0.34 -3.99 15.40
CA LEU A 213 0.71 -3.82 14.40
C LEU A 213 0.80 -2.40 13.84
N ASN A 214 -0.33 -1.83 13.43
CA ASN A 214 -0.36 -0.58 12.66
C ASN A 214 -0.51 0.67 13.54
N LEU A 215 -0.99 0.54 14.79
CA LEU A 215 -1.17 1.67 15.72
C LEU A 215 -0.19 1.62 16.88
N CYS A 216 -0.28 0.59 17.72
CA CYS A 216 0.60 0.46 18.89
C CYS A 216 2.06 0.38 18.43
N GLY A 217 2.33 -0.43 17.40
CA GLY A 217 3.66 -0.56 16.83
C GLY A 217 4.23 0.75 16.28
N THR A 218 3.42 1.52 15.55
CA THR A 218 3.81 2.85 15.07
C THR A 218 4.07 3.81 16.23
N LYS A 219 3.19 3.83 17.24
CA LYS A 219 3.36 4.66 18.45
C LYS A 219 4.67 4.33 19.18
N SER A 220 4.97 3.04 19.39
CA SER A 220 6.22 2.60 20.04
C SER A 220 7.46 2.93 19.21
N LEU A 221 7.40 2.85 17.88
CA LEU A 221 8.50 3.25 17.02
C LEU A 221 8.77 4.76 17.13
N LEU A 222 7.72 5.58 17.11
CA LEU A 222 7.87 7.03 17.21
C LEU A 222 8.43 7.44 18.58
N GLN A 223 8.05 6.75 19.66
CA GLN A 223 8.64 6.92 20.99
C GLN A 223 10.13 6.56 21.04
N LEU A 224 10.57 5.59 20.23
CA LEU A 224 12.00 5.29 20.06
C LEU A 224 12.70 6.40 19.27
N CYS A 225 12.07 6.89 18.19
CA CYS A 225 12.60 7.97 17.35
C CYS A 225 12.82 9.27 18.14
N GLU A 226 11.93 9.60 19.08
CA GLU A 226 12.10 10.78 19.97
C GLU A 226 13.35 10.72 20.84
N LYS A 227 13.92 9.53 21.06
CA LYS A 227 15.12 9.34 21.85
C LYS A 227 16.39 9.33 21.02
N MET A 228 16.29 9.31 19.68
CA MET A 228 17.45 9.17 18.80
C MET A 228 18.25 10.47 18.69
N ASP A 229 19.55 10.39 18.93
CA ASP A 229 20.43 11.56 19.04
C ASP A 229 20.70 12.24 17.69
N GLN A 230 20.66 11.48 16.60
CA GLN A 230 21.09 11.91 15.26
C GLN A 230 19.96 11.89 14.22
N LEU A 231 18.70 11.78 14.66
CA LEU A 231 17.58 11.59 13.75
C LEU A 231 17.33 12.82 12.87
N VAL A 232 17.44 12.62 11.56
CA VAL A 232 17.20 13.67 10.55
C VAL A 232 16.05 13.37 9.61
N SER A 233 15.57 12.12 9.55
CA SER A 233 14.40 11.76 8.73
C SER A 233 13.70 10.48 9.22
N VAL A 234 12.37 10.52 9.24
CA VAL A 234 11.48 9.37 9.41
C VAL A 234 10.50 9.32 8.25
N VAL A 235 10.41 8.19 7.56
CA VAL A 235 9.41 7.95 6.52
C VAL A 235 8.44 6.88 7.00
N HIS A 236 7.19 7.26 7.23
CA HIS A 236 6.12 6.32 7.57
C HIS A 236 5.40 5.85 6.31
N VAL A 237 5.37 4.53 6.08
CA VAL A 237 4.64 3.92 4.97
C VAL A 237 3.17 3.71 5.36
N SER A 238 2.29 4.52 4.80
CA SER A 238 0.84 4.37 4.83
C SER A 238 0.37 3.69 3.52
N THR A 239 -0.78 4.09 2.98
CA THR A 239 -1.31 3.62 1.70
C THR A 239 -2.24 4.67 1.10
N ALA A 240 -2.26 4.79 -0.23
CA ALA A 240 -3.19 5.69 -0.92
C ALA A 240 -4.65 5.38 -0.56
N TYR A 241 -4.95 4.10 -0.27
CA TYR A 241 -6.29 3.63 0.07
C TYR A 241 -6.72 3.88 1.52
N CYS A 242 -5.92 4.56 2.35
CA CYS A 242 -6.29 4.85 3.73
C CYS A 242 -7.49 5.81 3.83
N ASN A 243 -7.87 6.48 2.74
CA ASN A 243 -9.08 7.32 2.67
C ASN A 243 -10.05 6.86 1.56
N CYS A 244 -10.04 5.57 1.23
CA CYS A 244 -10.86 4.98 0.17
C CYS A 244 -12.39 5.03 0.42
N ASN A 245 -12.82 5.39 1.63
CA ASN A 245 -14.23 5.64 1.95
C ASN A 245 -14.76 6.93 1.29
N LEU A 246 -13.89 7.86 0.93
CA LEU A 246 -14.27 9.10 0.27
C LEU A 246 -14.67 8.83 -1.20
N ASN A 247 -15.64 9.59 -1.72
CA ASN A 247 -16.12 9.50 -3.11
C ASN A 247 -15.59 10.65 -3.98
N GLU A 248 -14.63 11.41 -3.47
CA GLU A 248 -14.01 12.58 -4.09
C GLU A 248 -12.53 12.32 -4.39
N GLU A 249 -11.87 13.30 -5.00
CA GLU A 249 -10.42 13.29 -5.20
C GLU A 249 -9.69 13.26 -3.86
N ILE A 250 -8.69 12.38 -3.76
CA ILE A 250 -7.89 12.19 -2.56
C ILE A 250 -6.57 12.95 -2.72
N PHE A 251 -6.43 14.00 -1.93
CA PHE A 251 -5.28 14.91 -1.92
C PHE A 251 -4.19 14.45 -0.95
N GLU A 252 -3.00 15.01 -1.12
CA GLU A 252 -1.84 14.83 -0.24
C GLU A 252 -1.94 15.68 1.03
N LYS A 253 -3.02 15.45 1.78
CA LYS A 253 -3.31 16.08 3.06
C LYS A 253 -3.75 15.04 4.08
N LEU A 254 -3.72 15.43 5.36
CA LEU A 254 -4.32 14.65 6.42
C LEU A 254 -5.84 14.84 6.38
N TYR A 255 -6.57 13.73 6.36
CA TYR A 255 -8.03 13.71 6.45
C TYR A 255 -8.46 13.48 7.90
N PRO A 256 -9.71 13.80 8.29
CA PRO A 256 -10.20 13.55 9.65
C PRO A 256 -10.09 12.06 10.04
N ALA A 257 -9.70 11.82 11.28
CA ALA A 257 -9.54 10.47 11.82
C ALA A 257 -10.90 9.75 11.83
N PRO A 258 -10.97 8.46 11.47
CA PRO A 258 -12.23 7.72 11.54
C PRO A 258 -12.70 7.48 13.00
N ALA A 259 -11.78 7.54 13.96
CA ALA A 259 -12.00 7.46 15.40
C ALA A 259 -10.78 8.07 16.14
N ASP A 260 -10.88 8.25 17.45
CA ASP A 260 -9.72 8.62 18.28
C ASP A 260 -8.76 7.41 18.41
N PRO A 261 -7.47 7.54 18.03
CA PRO A 261 -6.52 6.43 18.08
C PRO A 261 -6.34 5.82 19.47
N GLU A 262 -6.33 6.65 20.52
CA GLU A 262 -6.09 6.19 21.90
C GLU A 262 -7.29 5.41 22.43
N GLN A 263 -8.51 5.87 22.16
CA GLN A 263 -9.73 5.15 22.52
C GLN A 263 -9.82 3.79 21.82
N VAL A 264 -9.43 3.71 20.55
CA VAL A 264 -9.40 2.44 19.81
C VAL A 264 -8.38 1.47 20.42
N ILE A 265 -7.19 1.97 20.79
CA ILE A 265 -6.17 1.16 21.48
C ILE A 265 -6.70 0.63 22.81
N GLN A 266 -7.30 1.50 23.64
CA GLN A 266 -7.87 1.12 24.93
C GLN A 266 -8.98 0.07 24.77
N MET A 267 -9.89 0.29 23.83
CA MET A 267 -10.99 -0.64 23.54
C MET A 267 -10.49 -2.03 23.16
N VAL A 268 -9.48 -2.13 22.29
CA VAL A 268 -8.90 -3.40 21.87
C VAL A 268 -8.20 -4.15 23.02
N ASN A 269 -7.63 -3.42 23.98
CA ASN A 269 -6.98 -3.99 25.16
C ASN A 269 -7.99 -4.47 26.23
N LEU A 270 -9.17 -3.83 26.31
CA LEU A 270 -10.17 -4.13 27.33
C LEU A 270 -11.19 -5.19 26.91
N LEU A 271 -11.56 -5.22 25.63
CA LEU A 271 -12.61 -6.11 25.11
C LEU A 271 -12.03 -7.43 24.62
N ASP A 272 -12.78 -8.52 24.77
CA ASP A 272 -12.45 -9.81 24.18
C ASP A 272 -12.76 -9.88 22.67
N ASP A 273 -12.22 -10.92 22.01
CA ASP A 273 -12.30 -11.11 20.56
C ASP A 273 -13.73 -11.24 20.04
N ASN A 274 -14.65 -11.84 20.79
CA ASN A 274 -16.02 -12.03 20.34
C ASN A 274 -16.78 -10.70 20.30
N ILE A 275 -16.60 -9.87 21.33
CA ILE A 275 -17.14 -8.51 21.35
C ILE A 275 -16.51 -7.68 20.24
N LEU A 276 -15.18 -7.70 20.10
CA LEU A 276 -14.48 -6.95 19.05
C LEU A 276 -14.99 -7.34 17.65
N ASN A 277 -15.14 -8.63 17.36
CA ASN A 277 -15.65 -9.09 16.08
C ASN A 277 -17.07 -8.59 15.80
N SER A 278 -17.91 -8.49 16.84
CA SER A 278 -19.28 -8.01 16.74
C SER A 278 -19.37 -6.50 16.48
N ILE A 279 -18.47 -5.70 17.08
CA ILE A 279 -18.45 -4.23 16.91
C ILE A 279 -17.61 -3.76 15.73
N THR A 280 -16.69 -4.59 15.21
CA THR A 280 -15.77 -4.21 14.11
C THR A 280 -16.51 -3.63 12.91
N PRO A 281 -17.60 -4.23 12.39
CA PRO A 281 -18.34 -3.65 11.27
C PRO A 281 -18.86 -2.23 11.54
N LEU A 282 -19.30 -1.95 12.78
CA LEU A 282 -19.79 -0.62 13.18
C LEU A 282 -18.66 0.42 13.25
N LEU A 283 -17.46 -0.01 13.64
CA LEU A 283 -16.27 0.85 13.71
C LEU A 283 -15.72 1.20 12.34
N LEU A 284 -15.73 0.23 11.41
CA LEU A 284 -15.21 0.43 10.06
C LEU A 284 -16.07 1.42 9.27
N LYS A 285 -17.37 1.51 9.56
CA LYS A 285 -18.34 2.35 8.82
C LYS A 285 -18.24 2.03 7.32
N ASP A 286 -17.93 3.03 6.49
CA ASP A 286 -17.84 2.91 5.04
C ASP A 286 -16.51 2.33 4.54
N ARG A 287 -15.63 1.90 5.45
CA ARG A 287 -14.32 1.34 5.09
C ARG A 287 -14.42 -0.17 4.85
N PRO A 288 -13.74 -0.70 3.82
CA PRO A 288 -13.90 -2.10 3.43
C PRO A 288 -13.24 -3.10 4.39
N ASN A 289 -12.27 -2.67 5.19
CA ASN A 289 -11.47 -3.57 6.03
C ASN A 289 -10.72 -2.85 7.15
N THR A 290 -10.22 -3.65 8.11
CA THR A 290 -9.41 -3.21 9.26
C THR A 290 -8.07 -2.59 8.85
N TYR A 291 -7.52 -2.99 7.70
CA TYR A 291 -6.28 -2.43 7.17
C TYR A 291 -6.41 -0.93 6.86
N THR A 292 -7.38 -0.55 6.02
CA THR A 292 -7.60 0.86 5.64
C THR A 292 -7.97 1.73 6.85
N PHE A 293 -8.76 1.18 7.78
CA PHE A 293 -9.12 1.85 9.03
C PHE A 293 -7.91 2.13 9.92
N THR A 294 -7.09 1.11 10.20
CA THR A 294 -5.93 1.27 11.09
C THR A 294 -4.81 2.10 10.46
N LYS A 295 -4.63 2.07 9.14
CA LYS A 295 -3.71 2.98 8.43
C LYS A 295 -4.15 4.43 8.52
N ALA A 296 -5.46 4.71 8.36
CA ALA A 296 -5.98 6.06 8.56
C ALA A 296 -5.72 6.58 9.98
N LEU A 297 -5.95 5.75 11.01
CA LEU A 297 -5.65 6.12 12.40
C LEU A 297 -4.13 6.30 12.64
N ALA A 298 -3.29 5.45 12.04
CA ALA A 298 -1.84 5.53 12.19
C ALA A 298 -1.28 6.86 11.67
N GLU A 299 -1.85 7.41 10.59
CA GLU A 299 -1.46 8.74 10.10
C GLU A 299 -1.69 9.84 11.12
N HIS A 300 -2.72 9.75 11.96
CA HIS A 300 -2.92 10.71 13.06
C HIS A 300 -1.88 10.56 14.16
N VAL A 301 -1.54 9.34 14.54
CA VAL A 301 -0.45 9.07 15.51
C VAL A 301 0.88 9.64 15.00
N VAL A 302 1.13 9.53 13.70
CA VAL A 302 2.30 10.10 13.03
C VAL A 302 2.22 11.63 12.98
N TYR A 303 1.06 12.18 12.63
CA TYR A 303 0.83 13.63 12.57
C TYR A 303 1.03 14.32 13.92
N GLU A 304 0.65 13.70 15.03
CA GLU A 304 0.88 14.23 16.38
C GLU A 304 2.36 14.43 16.72
N LYS A 305 3.27 13.75 15.99
CA LYS A 305 4.72 13.91 16.12
C LYS A 305 5.31 14.88 15.11
N SER A 306 4.49 15.43 14.20
CA SER A 306 4.91 16.50 13.29
C SER A 306 5.34 17.74 14.10
N GLY A 307 6.44 18.36 13.67
CA GLY A 307 7.07 19.47 14.39
C GLY A 307 7.98 19.06 15.55
N ILE A 308 7.89 17.82 16.03
CA ILE A 308 8.83 17.22 16.99
C ILE A 308 9.86 16.36 16.25
N LEU A 309 9.39 15.52 15.33
CA LEU A 309 10.23 14.64 14.51
C LEU A 309 10.28 15.15 13.07
N PRO A 310 11.42 14.99 12.36
CA PRO A 310 11.51 15.23 10.92
C PRO A 310 10.82 14.07 10.18
N ILE A 311 9.50 14.11 10.06
CA ILE A 311 8.68 12.97 9.62
C ILE A 311 7.82 13.30 8.38
N ALA A 312 7.74 12.32 7.47
CA ALA A 312 6.86 12.34 6.31
C ALA A 312 6.02 11.06 6.21
N ILE A 313 4.86 11.16 5.56
CA ILE A 313 3.98 10.03 5.25
C ILE A 313 4.09 9.71 3.76
N PHE A 314 4.38 8.46 3.46
CA PHE A 314 4.43 7.91 2.11
C PHE A 314 3.24 6.97 1.89
N ARG A 315 2.39 7.27 0.90
CA ARG A 315 1.16 6.54 0.56
C ARG A 315 1.30 5.90 -0.83
N PRO A 316 1.88 4.69 -0.95
CA PRO A 316 1.86 3.95 -2.20
C PRO A 316 0.44 3.43 -2.51
N SER A 317 0.11 3.31 -3.81
CA SER A 317 -1.04 2.53 -4.29
C SER A 317 -0.73 1.02 -4.27
N ILE A 318 -1.32 0.23 -5.16
CA ILE A 318 -1.09 -1.22 -5.18
C ILE A 318 0.31 -1.47 -5.73
N VAL A 319 1.23 -1.87 -4.84
CA VAL A 319 2.61 -2.13 -5.22
C VAL A 319 2.72 -3.45 -5.97
N THR A 320 3.17 -3.39 -7.22
CA THR A 320 3.26 -4.53 -8.15
C THR A 320 4.72 -4.80 -8.53
N SER A 321 4.96 -5.69 -9.51
CA SER A 321 6.31 -6.10 -9.89
C SER A 321 7.18 -4.92 -10.33
N ALA A 322 8.49 -5.05 -10.12
CA ALA A 322 9.46 -4.07 -10.59
C ALA A 322 9.36 -3.85 -12.11
N VAL A 323 9.46 -2.59 -12.55
CA VAL A 323 9.53 -2.28 -13.98
C VAL A 323 10.94 -2.56 -14.51
N GLN A 324 11.98 -2.17 -13.77
CA GLN A 324 13.36 -2.22 -14.21
C GLN A 324 14.30 -2.85 -13.17
N GLU A 325 14.26 -2.39 -11.92
CA GLU A 325 15.26 -2.75 -10.91
C GLU A 325 14.65 -3.35 -9.64
N PRO A 326 15.40 -4.14 -8.84
CA PRO A 326 16.69 -4.74 -9.14
C PRO A 326 16.65 -5.76 -10.30
N LEU A 327 15.47 -6.32 -10.57
CA LEU A 327 15.25 -7.26 -11.66
C LEU A 327 13.88 -6.99 -12.29
N PRO A 328 13.77 -6.88 -13.62
CA PRO A 328 12.49 -6.67 -14.28
C PRO A 328 11.49 -7.77 -13.94
N GLY A 329 10.26 -7.37 -13.64
CA GLY A 329 9.16 -8.26 -13.28
C GLY A 329 9.29 -8.90 -11.90
N TRP A 330 10.27 -8.51 -11.08
CA TRP A 330 10.46 -9.13 -9.77
C TRP A 330 9.31 -8.82 -8.81
N ILE A 331 8.78 -9.89 -8.22
CA ILE A 331 7.72 -9.90 -7.21
C ILE A 331 7.84 -11.21 -6.42
N ASP A 332 7.59 -11.19 -5.11
CA ASP A 332 7.78 -12.34 -4.22
C ASP A 332 6.53 -12.73 -3.42
N ASN A 333 5.36 -12.16 -3.76
CA ASN A 333 4.11 -12.40 -3.07
C ASN A 333 2.92 -12.54 -4.05
N LEU A 334 1.88 -13.23 -3.59
CA LEU A 334 0.63 -13.49 -4.34
C LEU A 334 -0.48 -12.48 -3.99
N ASN A 335 -0.14 -11.32 -3.43
CA ASN A 335 -1.16 -10.38 -2.95
C ASN A 335 -1.84 -9.68 -4.14
N GLY A 336 -3.15 -9.47 -4.03
CA GLY A 336 -3.93 -8.66 -4.97
C GLY A 336 -3.79 -9.09 -6.44
N PRO A 337 -3.37 -8.19 -7.36
CA PRO A 337 -3.27 -8.48 -8.80
C PRO A 337 -2.36 -9.67 -9.14
N THR A 338 -1.26 -9.89 -8.41
CA THR A 338 -0.36 -11.03 -8.70
C THR A 338 -1.08 -12.37 -8.51
N GLY A 339 -1.92 -12.47 -7.46
CA GLY A 339 -2.74 -13.64 -7.20
C GLY A 339 -3.81 -13.85 -8.28
N VAL A 340 -4.40 -12.77 -8.78
CA VAL A 340 -5.36 -12.80 -9.90
C VAL A 340 -4.67 -13.31 -11.18
N LEU A 341 -3.51 -12.74 -11.55
CA LEU A 341 -2.74 -13.17 -12.72
C LEU A 341 -2.31 -14.63 -12.62
N ALA A 342 -1.80 -15.06 -11.47
CA ALA A 342 -1.42 -16.46 -11.25
C ALA A 342 -2.64 -17.40 -11.32
N GLY A 343 -3.77 -17.00 -10.72
CA GLY A 343 -5.01 -17.77 -10.76
C GLY A 343 -5.58 -17.93 -12.17
N VAL A 344 -5.61 -16.84 -12.94
CA VAL A 344 -6.05 -16.85 -14.35
C VAL A 344 -5.08 -17.68 -15.19
N GLY A 345 -3.76 -17.48 -15.01
CA GLY A 345 -2.72 -18.19 -15.74
C GLY A 345 -2.70 -19.69 -15.50
N LYS A 346 -3.14 -20.14 -14.31
CA LYS A 346 -3.33 -21.56 -13.98
C LYS A 346 -4.69 -22.12 -14.42
N GLY A 347 -5.60 -21.28 -14.92
CA GLY A 347 -6.97 -21.66 -15.27
C GLY A 347 -7.90 -21.87 -14.08
N VAL A 348 -7.50 -21.44 -12.87
CA VAL A 348 -8.26 -21.61 -11.61
C VAL A 348 -9.24 -20.46 -11.41
N LEU A 349 -8.80 -19.23 -11.68
CA LEU A 349 -9.63 -18.04 -11.59
C LEU A 349 -10.21 -17.73 -12.96
N ARG A 350 -11.53 -17.61 -13.00
CA ARG A 350 -12.29 -17.55 -14.26
C ARG A 350 -13.29 -16.40 -14.33
N SER A 351 -13.64 -15.82 -13.19
CA SER A 351 -14.55 -14.70 -13.11
C SER A 351 -14.19 -13.86 -11.90
N LEU A 352 -14.26 -12.54 -12.07
CA LEU A 352 -14.02 -11.57 -11.02
C LEU A 352 -15.02 -10.42 -11.17
N VAL A 353 -15.60 -9.98 -10.05
CA VAL A 353 -16.42 -8.77 -10.04
C VAL A 353 -15.50 -7.56 -10.15
N CYS A 354 -15.59 -6.82 -11.26
CA CYS A 354 -14.72 -5.70 -11.54
C CYS A 354 -15.36 -4.74 -12.57
N HIS A 355 -15.17 -3.44 -12.35
CA HIS A 355 -15.54 -2.40 -13.30
C HIS A 355 -14.37 -2.13 -14.24
N ARG A 356 -14.52 -2.59 -15.49
CA ARG A 356 -13.48 -2.59 -16.53
C ARG A 356 -12.92 -1.20 -16.82
N GLU A 357 -13.77 -0.18 -16.76
CA GLU A 357 -13.41 1.22 -17.05
C GLU A 357 -12.81 1.95 -15.85
N SER A 358 -12.75 1.33 -14.68
CA SER A 358 -12.10 1.95 -13.51
C SER A 358 -10.58 1.82 -13.59
N ILE A 359 -9.89 2.83 -13.06
CA ILE A 359 -8.44 2.86 -12.97
C ILE A 359 -7.94 1.74 -12.03
N ALA A 360 -6.99 0.96 -12.52
CA ALA A 360 -6.20 -0.01 -11.76
C ALA A 360 -4.89 0.67 -11.31
N ASP A 361 -4.93 1.39 -10.19
CA ASP A 361 -3.79 2.19 -9.73
C ASP A 361 -2.67 1.30 -9.17
N PHE A 362 -1.73 0.97 -10.05
CA PHE A 362 -0.56 0.14 -9.77
C PHE A 362 0.70 1.00 -9.75
N ILE A 363 1.56 0.77 -8.76
CA ILE A 363 2.89 1.38 -8.68
C ILE A 363 3.96 0.29 -8.68
N PRO A 364 4.89 0.25 -9.65
CA PRO A 364 6.01 -0.68 -9.62
C PRO A 364 6.86 -0.49 -8.36
N VAL A 365 7.32 -1.60 -7.75
CA VAL A 365 8.02 -1.55 -6.47
C VAL A 365 9.30 -0.70 -6.50
N ASP A 366 10.05 -0.71 -7.59
CA ASP A 366 11.23 0.13 -7.77
C ASP A 366 10.89 1.62 -7.80
N ARG A 367 9.86 2.02 -8.55
CA ARG A 367 9.37 3.41 -8.56
C ARG A 367 8.93 3.84 -7.15
N ALA A 368 8.20 2.99 -6.44
CA ALA A 368 7.78 3.25 -5.06
C ALA A 368 8.97 3.40 -4.10
N ILE A 369 9.98 2.53 -4.21
CA ILE A 369 11.18 2.58 -3.35
C ILE A 369 12.03 3.81 -3.65
N ASN A 370 12.24 4.15 -4.92
CA ASN A 370 13.00 5.33 -5.29
C ASN A 370 12.33 6.61 -4.79
N CYS A 371 11.01 6.71 -4.91
CA CYS A 371 10.24 7.81 -4.32
C CYS A 371 10.42 7.86 -2.80
N MET A 372 10.31 6.71 -2.10
CA MET A 372 10.47 6.64 -0.65
C MET A 372 11.87 7.07 -0.17
N ILE A 373 12.93 6.71 -0.91
CA ILE A 373 14.31 7.14 -0.64
C ILE A 373 14.45 8.66 -0.82
N ALA A 374 13.91 9.20 -1.93
CA ALA A 374 13.91 10.63 -2.19
C ALA A 374 13.11 11.43 -1.13
N ILE A 375 12.01 10.88 -0.61
CA ILE A 375 11.25 11.48 0.50
C ILE A 375 12.13 11.58 1.76
N ALA A 376 12.91 10.55 2.08
CA ALA A 376 13.80 10.59 3.25
C ALA A 376 14.85 11.70 3.12
N TRP A 377 15.46 11.81 1.94
CA TRP A 377 16.38 12.90 1.60
C TRP A 377 15.72 14.28 1.74
N ALA A 378 14.57 14.48 1.07
CA ALA A 378 13.87 15.76 1.05
C ALA A 378 13.38 16.18 2.44
N THR A 379 12.97 15.22 3.29
CA THR A 379 12.55 15.48 4.67
C THR A 379 13.70 16.08 5.49
N ALA A 380 14.91 15.52 5.35
CA ALA A 380 16.09 16.00 6.06
C ALA A 380 16.62 17.34 5.53
N VAL A 381 16.63 17.53 4.21
CA VAL A 381 17.18 18.72 3.54
C VAL A 381 16.25 19.92 3.66
N ASN A 382 14.96 19.74 3.37
CA ASN A 382 14.01 20.86 3.31
C ASN A 382 13.48 21.26 4.68
N ARG A 383 13.41 20.31 5.64
CA ARG A 383 12.85 20.52 6.99
C ARG A 383 11.53 21.31 6.98
N PRO A 384 10.48 20.77 6.33
CA PRO A 384 9.22 21.49 6.18
C PRO A 384 8.59 21.82 7.54
N ASN A 385 7.90 22.96 7.64
CA ASN A 385 7.22 23.44 8.86
C ASN A 385 5.94 22.63 9.23
N GLY A 386 5.76 21.45 8.65
CA GLY A 386 4.60 20.58 8.84
C GLY A 386 4.84 19.20 8.21
N ILE A 387 3.86 18.31 8.34
CA ILE A 387 3.99 16.98 7.75
C ILE A 387 3.85 17.07 6.22
N MET A 388 4.76 16.41 5.51
CA MET A 388 4.61 16.18 4.08
C MET A 388 4.00 14.80 3.87
N ILE A 389 3.03 14.73 2.97
CA ILE A 389 2.30 13.51 2.61
C ILE A 389 2.48 13.31 1.10
N TYR A 390 2.83 12.10 0.69
CA TYR A 390 3.14 11.78 -0.70
C TYR A 390 2.27 10.62 -1.19
N ASN A 391 1.38 10.87 -2.14
CA ASN A 391 0.58 9.85 -2.81
C ASN A 391 1.40 9.30 -4.00
N CYS A 392 2.07 8.17 -3.80
CA CYS A 392 2.86 7.52 -4.85
C CYS A 392 1.95 6.58 -5.66
N THR A 393 1.31 7.18 -6.64
CA THR A 393 0.24 6.59 -7.46
C THR A 393 0.47 6.89 -8.94
N THR A 394 -0.13 6.09 -9.80
CA THR A 394 -0.02 6.27 -11.27
C THR A 394 -1.30 6.79 -11.90
N GLY A 395 -2.46 6.55 -11.28
CA GLY A 395 -3.77 6.76 -11.88
C GLY A 395 -4.08 8.18 -12.32
N TRP A 396 -3.49 9.18 -11.66
CA TRP A 396 -3.72 10.59 -11.99
C TRP A 396 -2.95 11.06 -13.24
N SER A 397 -1.72 10.59 -13.43
CA SER A 397 -0.83 11.11 -14.49
C SER A 397 -0.60 10.13 -15.64
N ASN A 398 -0.57 8.83 -15.37
CA ASN A 398 -0.40 7.78 -16.37
C ASN A 398 -1.34 6.60 -16.05
N PRO A 399 -2.65 6.71 -16.35
CA PRO A 399 -3.64 5.72 -15.91
C PRO A 399 -3.50 4.37 -16.63
N LEU A 400 -3.61 3.29 -15.86
CA LEU A 400 -3.86 1.92 -16.32
C LEU A 400 -5.30 1.55 -15.97
N TYR A 401 -6.05 0.92 -16.88
CA TYR A 401 -7.42 0.48 -16.61
C TYR A 401 -7.51 -1.03 -16.36
N TRP A 402 -8.53 -1.46 -15.63
CA TRP A 402 -8.77 -2.89 -15.42
C TRP A 402 -8.99 -3.65 -16.74
N LYS A 403 -9.64 -3.05 -17.75
CA LYS A 403 -9.77 -3.67 -19.09
C LYS A 403 -8.41 -3.99 -19.73
N ASP A 404 -7.40 -3.14 -19.52
CA ASP A 404 -6.06 -3.37 -20.09
C ASP A 404 -5.42 -4.59 -19.44
N MET A 405 -5.58 -4.73 -18.12
CA MET A 405 -5.12 -5.90 -17.37
C MET A 405 -5.85 -7.19 -17.78
N GLU A 406 -7.15 -7.11 -18.08
CA GLU A 406 -7.92 -8.26 -18.58
C GLU A 406 -7.45 -8.68 -19.97
N GLU A 407 -7.43 -7.76 -20.93
CA GLU A 407 -7.18 -8.04 -22.33
C GLU A 407 -5.69 -8.36 -22.60
N LYS A 408 -4.79 -7.48 -22.16
CA LYS A 408 -3.34 -7.68 -22.35
C LYS A 408 -2.78 -8.72 -21.41
N GLY A 409 -3.26 -8.77 -20.17
CA GLY A 409 -2.86 -9.83 -19.24
C GLY A 409 -3.19 -11.21 -19.80
N LEU A 410 -4.40 -11.42 -20.34
CA LEU A 410 -4.77 -12.69 -20.95
C LEU A 410 -3.97 -12.98 -22.24
N GLU A 411 -3.75 -11.98 -23.10
CA GLU A 411 -2.89 -12.10 -24.29
C GLU A 411 -1.51 -12.65 -23.91
N TYR A 412 -0.86 -12.05 -22.91
CA TYR A 412 0.47 -12.46 -22.48
C TYR A 412 0.49 -13.78 -21.71
N ILE A 413 -0.55 -14.09 -20.93
CA ILE A 413 -0.71 -15.39 -20.28
C ILE A 413 -0.79 -16.51 -21.33
N LEU A 414 -1.51 -16.31 -22.42
CA LEU A 414 -1.60 -17.28 -23.51
C LEU A 414 -0.32 -17.35 -24.35
N LYS A 415 0.42 -16.23 -24.48
CA LYS A 415 1.74 -16.17 -25.13
C LYS A 415 2.81 -16.90 -24.31
N TYR A 416 2.76 -16.79 -22.99
CA TYR A 416 3.71 -17.35 -22.02
C TYR A 416 3.01 -18.21 -20.96
N PRO A 417 2.39 -19.34 -21.36
CA PRO A 417 1.60 -20.14 -20.45
C PRO A 417 2.46 -20.73 -19.33
N SER A 418 1.81 -20.96 -18.20
CA SER A 418 2.38 -21.75 -17.11
C SER A 418 2.51 -23.21 -17.53
N LYS A 419 3.51 -23.90 -17.00
CA LYS A 419 3.74 -25.33 -17.25
C LYS A 419 2.58 -26.18 -16.74
N GLU A 420 2.19 -25.94 -15.48
CA GLU A 420 1.12 -26.69 -14.81
C GLU A 420 -0.17 -25.89 -14.82
N ILE A 421 -0.94 -25.97 -15.91
CA ILE A 421 -2.29 -25.41 -15.97
C ILE A 421 -3.32 -26.47 -15.57
N LEU A 422 -4.30 -26.08 -14.75
CA LEU A 422 -5.41 -26.94 -14.35
C LEU A 422 -6.55 -26.90 -15.36
N TRP A 423 -6.69 -25.78 -16.06
CA TRP A 423 -7.64 -25.61 -17.15
C TRP A 423 -7.12 -24.60 -18.16
N TYR A 424 -7.75 -24.53 -19.34
CA TYR A 424 -7.39 -23.51 -20.33
C TYR A 424 -7.55 -22.10 -19.75
N PRO A 425 -6.47 -21.29 -19.67
CA PRO A 425 -6.52 -19.93 -19.16
C PRO A 425 -7.56 -19.08 -19.89
N GLY A 426 -8.20 -18.20 -19.13
CA GLY A 426 -9.28 -17.36 -19.61
C GLY A 426 -10.03 -16.81 -18.42
N GLY A 427 -11.26 -16.41 -18.66
CA GLY A 427 -12.05 -15.71 -17.67
C GLY A 427 -12.19 -14.25 -18.03
N SER A 428 -13.11 -13.59 -17.34
CA SER A 428 -13.46 -12.22 -17.65
C SER A 428 -14.04 -11.50 -16.44
N PHE A 429 -13.97 -10.18 -16.50
CA PHE A 429 -14.58 -9.31 -15.51
C PHE A 429 -16.09 -9.25 -15.71
N LYS A 430 -16.81 -9.21 -14.57
CA LYS A 430 -18.26 -9.08 -14.52
C LYS A 430 -18.60 -7.83 -13.73
N THR A 431 -19.42 -6.98 -14.32
CA THR A 431 -19.89 -5.74 -13.68
C THR A 431 -20.89 -6.03 -12.55
N SER A 432 -21.64 -7.14 -12.65
CA SER A 432 -22.63 -7.54 -11.65
C SER A 432 -22.25 -8.83 -10.93
N ARG A 433 -22.46 -8.85 -9.61
CA ARG A 433 -22.34 -10.04 -8.77
C ARG A 433 -23.21 -11.19 -9.25
N PHE A 434 -24.44 -10.89 -9.70
CA PHE A 434 -25.37 -11.89 -10.21
C PHE A 434 -24.81 -12.63 -11.43
N LEU A 435 -24.25 -11.89 -12.39
CA LEU A 435 -23.62 -12.49 -13.58
C LEU A 435 -22.37 -13.31 -13.21
N ASN A 436 -21.60 -12.81 -12.24
CA ASN A 436 -20.45 -13.53 -11.71
C ASN A 436 -20.85 -14.85 -11.04
N ASP A 437 -21.95 -14.86 -10.27
CA ASP A 437 -22.45 -16.05 -9.58
C ASP A 437 -22.96 -17.10 -10.57
N ILE A 438 -23.69 -16.68 -11.61
CA ILE A 438 -24.11 -17.57 -12.71
C ILE A 438 -22.89 -18.21 -13.38
N HIS A 439 -21.88 -17.40 -13.75
CA HIS A 439 -20.68 -17.90 -14.40
C HIS A 439 -19.92 -18.88 -13.50
N THR A 440 -19.73 -18.52 -12.23
CA THR A 440 -19.03 -19.37 -11.25
C THR A 440 -19.77 -20.69 -11.01
N LEU A 441 -21.11 -20.67 -10.99
CA LEU A 441 -21.93 -21.88 -10.84
C LEU A 441 -21.76 -22.82 -12.04
N MET A 442 -21.86 -22.28 -13.26
CA MET A 442 -21.65 -23.04 -14.50
C MET A 442 -20.26 -23.69 -14.51
N GLU A 443 -19.24 -22.98 -14.05
CA GLU A 443 -17.88 -23.51 -14.00
C GLU A 443 -17.69 -24.56 -12.90
N LYS A 444 -18.27 -24.39 -11.71
CA LYS A 444 -18.20 -25.40 -10.65
C LYS A 444 -18.75 -26.75 -11.12
N SER A 445 -19.87 -26.73 -11.85
CA SER A 445 -20.48 -27.92 -12.42
C SER A 445 -19.57 -28.63 -13.43
N CYS A 446 -18.61 -27.94 -14.04
CA CYS A 446 -17.67 -28.52 -15.01
C CYS A 446 -16.33 -28.95 -14.41
N HIS A 447 -15.85 -28.31 -13.33
CA HIS A 447 -14.46 -28.47 -12.85
C HIS A 447 -14.34 -29.12 -11.45
N GLY A 448 -15.43 -29.25 -10.69
CA GLY A 448 -15.45 -29.96 -9.41
C GLY A 448 -14.57 -29.38 -8.28
N GLN A 449 -14.08 -28.14 -8.42
CA GLN A 449 -13.10 -27.56 -7.50
C GLN A 449 -13.75 -26.77 -6.34
N ASP A 450 -13.26 -26.94 -5.10
CA ASP A 450 -13.70 -26.12 -3.95
C ASP A 450 -13.10 -24.72 -4.03
N THR A 451 -13.89 -23.77 -4.54
CA THR A 451 -13.49 -22.37 -4.70
C THR A 451 -13.82 -21.49 -3.48
N ARG A 452 -14.20 -22.05 -2.31
CA ARG A 452 -14.60 -21.24 -1.14
C ARG A 452 -13.52 -20.28 -0.66
N LYS A 453 -12.27 -20.75 -0.54
CA LYS A 453 -11.14 -19.90 -0.12
C LYS A 453 -10.85 -18.80 -1.12
N LEU A 454 -10.85 -19.15 -2.42
CA LEU A 454 -10.67 -18.19 -3.51
C LEU A 454 -11.78 -17.13 -3.48
N ARG A 455 -13.04 -17.54 -3.40
CA ARG A 455 -14.18 -16.62 -3.33
C ARG A 455 -14.07 -15.64 -2.16
N LYS A 456 -13.69 -16.12 -0.97
CA LYS A 456 -13.47 -15.23 0.19
C LYS A 456 -12.36 -14.21 -0.09
N ALA A 457 -11.27 -14.62 -0.74
CA ALA A 457 -10.18 -13.72 -1.10
C ALA A 457 -10.56 -12.71 -2.20
N LEU A 458 -11.39 -13.10 -3.17
CA LEU A 458 -11.89 -12.16 -4.20
C LEU A 458 -12.89 -11.17 -3.61
N GLU A 459 -13.72 -11.61 -2.66
CA GLU A 459 -14.72 -10.76 -2.02
C GLU A 459 -14.09 -9.58 -1.28
N THR A 460 -12.93 -9.77 -0.64
CA THR A 460 -12.20 -8.69 0.02
C THR A 460 -11.59 -7.69 -0.97
N MET A 461 -11.48 -8.05 -2.25
CA MET A 461 -11.00 -7.16 -3.31
C MET A 461 -12.13 -6.39 -3.99
N THR A 462 -13.37 -6.87 -3.95
CA THR A 462 -14.50 -6.32 -4.72
C THR A 462 -14.65 -4.80 -4.54
N PHE A 463 -14.50 -4.29 -3.31
CA PHE A 463 -14.57 -2.84 -3.06
C PHE A 463 -13.56 -2.04 -3.88
N PHE A 464 -12.35 -2.56 -4.08
CA PHE A 464 -11.28 -1.89 -4.81
C PHE A 464 -11.37 -2.10 -6.33
N THR A 465 -12.05 -3.15 -6.78
CA THR A 465 -12.21 -3.46 -8.21
C THR A 465 -13.49 -2.89 -8.81
N THR A 466 -14.44 -2.42 -8.00
CA THR A 466 -15.71 -1.82 -8.45
C THR A 466 -15.84 -0.34 -8.13
N LYS A 467 -14.84 0.27 -7.50
CA LYS A 467 -14.78 1.70 -7.23
C LYS A 467 -13.55 2.30 -7.89
N GLU A 468 -13.75 3.45 -8.53
CA GLU A 468 -12.64 4.25 -9.04
C GLU A 468 -12.11 5.18 -7.95
N PHE A 469 -10.79 5.32 -7.88
CA PHE A 469 -10.10 6.21 -6.95
C PHE A 469 -9.25 7.19 -7.75
N LYS A 470 -9.28 8.46 -7.35
CA LYS A 470 -8.49 9.53 -7.97
C LYS A 470 -7.56 10.12 -6.93
N PHE A 471 -6.29 9.77 -7.01
CA PHE A 471 -5.26 10.20 -6.07
C PHE A 471 -4.41 11.31 -6.68
N ARG A 472 -4.50 12.53 -6.14
CA ARG A 472 -3.60 13.62 -6.50
C ARG A 472 -2.21 13.35 -5.95
N ASN A 473 -1.18 13.61 -6.74
CA ASN A 473 0.23 13.30 -6.46
C ASN A 473 1.15 14.52 -6.67
N ASP A 474 0.64 15.72 -6.38
CA ASP A 474 1.29 17.00 -6.63
C ASP A 474 2.66 17.13 -5.90
N ASN A 475 2.76 16.69 -4.65
CA ASN A 475 3.99 16.67 -3.86
C ASN A 475 5.01 15.67 -4.41
N VAL A 476 4.58 14.53 -4.97
CA VAL A 476 5.47 13.58 -5.65
C VAL A 476 6.03 14.19 -6.93
N ALA A 477 5.17 14.86 -7.72
CA ALA A 477 5.59 15.56 -8.92
C ALA A 477 6.58 16.69 -8.58
N GLU A 478 6.29 17.49 -7.55
CA GLU A 478 7.20 18.55 -7.06
C GLU A 478 8.53 17.96 -6.58
N LEU A 479 8.52 16.84 -5.85
CA LEU A 479 9.73 16.17 -5.37
C LEU A 479 10.65 15.77 -6.52
N LEU A 480 10.11 15.25 -7.63
CA LEU A 480 10.88 14.87 -8.80
C LEU A 480 11.65 16.07 -9.41
N THR A 481 11.04 17.27 -9.39
CA THR A 481 11.68 18.49 -9.90
C THR A 481 12.87 18.96 -9.07
N LYS A 482 12.94 18.55 -7.80
CA LYS A 482 14.00 18.94 -6.87
C LYS A 482 15.26 18.08 -6.98
N LEU A 483 15.20 16.96 -7.70
CA LEU A 483 16.36 16.08 -7.90
C LEU A 483 17.30 16.64 -8.96
N SER A 484 18.60 16.46 -8.74
CA SER A 484 19.60 16.65 -9.79
C SER A 484 19.36 15.66 -10.94
N PRO A 485 19.87 15.92 -12.15
CA PRO A 485 19.78 14.97 -13.26
C PRO A 485 20.31 13.58 -12.92
N GLU A 486 21.43 13.51 -12.20
CA GLU A 486 22.07 12.24 -11.80
C GLU A 486 21.21 11.47 -10.80
N ASP A 487 20.64 12.16 -9.81
CA ASP A 487 19.74 11.54 -8.83
C ASP A 487 18.41 11.13 -9.45
N ARG A 488 17.92 11.88 -10.45
CA ARG A 488 16.69 11.54 -11.17
C ARG A 488 16.86 10.27 -11.99
N GLU A 489 18.04 10.06 -12.58
CA GLU A 489 18.37 8.82 -13.27
C GLU A 489 18.58 7.67 -12.27
N ALA A 490 19.40 7.89 -11.24
CA ALA A 490 19.75 6.86 -10.27
C ALA A 490 18.57 6.45 -9.39
N PHE A 491 17.64 7.36 -9.06
CA PHE A 491 16.46 7.09 -8.24
C PHE A 491 15.19 7.47 -9.02
N CYS A 492 15.06 6.98 -10.25
CA CYS A 492 13.89 7.27 -11.07
C CYS A 492 12.61 6.73 -10.43
N PHE A 493 11.68 7.66 -10.16
CA PHE A 493 10.28 7.38 -9.81
C PHE A 493 9.30 8.17 -10.68
N ASP A 494 9.75 8.68 -11.84
CA ASP A 494 8.83 9.17 -12.86
C ASP A 494 7.97 8.00 -13.35
N ILE A 495 6.68 8.22 -13.43
CA ILE A 495 5.69 7.22 -13.83
C ILE A 495 5.22 7.43 -15.27
N ASN A 496 5.54 8.56 -15.88
CA ASN A 496 5.17 8.85 -17.28
C ASN A 496 6.03 8.06 -18.27
N ASP A 497 7.17 7.52 -17.83
CA ASP A 497 8.04 6.66 -18.64
C ASP A 497 7.54 5.21 -18.76
N ILE A 498 6.51 4.85 -17.98
CA ILE A 498 6.00 3.48 -17.93
C ILE A 498 5.13 3.22 -19.17
N ASN A 499 5.61 2.35 -20.05
CA ASN A 499 4.80 1.74 -21.09
C ASN A 499 3.99 0.58 -20.50
N TRP A 500 2.69 0.80 -20.29
CA TRP A 500 1.81 -0.19 -19.66
C TRP A 500 1.75 -1.53 -20.40
N ARG A 501 1.86 -1.54 -21.74
CA ARG A 501 1.85 -2.79 -22.50
C ARG A 501 3.07 -3.65 -22.20
N GLU A 502 4.25 -3.05 -22.24
CA GLU A 502 5.52 -3.71 -21.91
C GLU A 502 5.59 -4.10 -20.43
N TYR A 503 5.04 -3.24 -19.56
CA TYR A 503 4.94 -3.52 -18.13
C TYR A 503 4.10 -4.76 -17.84
N ILE A 504 2.91 -4.88 -18.43
CA ILE A 504 2.03 -6.05 -18.24
C ILE A 504 2.72 -7.33 -18.74
N GLU A 505 3.40 -7.28 -19.88
CA GLU A 505 4.18 -8.42 -20.39
C GLU A 505 5.25 -8.86 -19.39
N THR A 506 6.02 -7.89 -18.90
CA THR A 506 7.07 -8.09 -17.90
C THR A 506 6.50 -8.63 -16.57
N TYR A 507 5.33 -8.16 -16.16
CA TYR A 507 4.65 -8.61 -14.95
C TYR A 507 4.13 -10.05 -15.07
N VAL A 508 3.58 -10.44 -16.22
CA VAL A 508 3.17 -11.83 -16.49
C VAL A 508 4.38 -12.76 -16.49
N LEU A 509 5.46 -12.40 -17.18
CA LEU A 509 6.72 -13.15 -17.17
C LEU A 509 7.33 -13.24 -15.76
N GLY A 510 7.29 -12.14 -15.02
CA GLY A 510 7.73 -12.05 -13.63
C GLY A 510 6.94 -12.95 -12.70
N THR A 511 5.61 -12.96 -12.82
CA THR A 511 4.73 -13.88 -12.07
C THR A 511 5.10 -15.32 -12.36
N ARG A 512 5.30 -15.70 -13.63
CA ARG A 512 5.73 -17.05 -14.00
C ARG A 512 7.09 -17.41 -13.40
N LYS A 513 8.07 -16.52 -13.52
CA LYS A 513 9.46 -16.78 -13.11
C LYS A 513 9.65 -16.78 -11.59
N TYR A 514 9.11 -15.78 -10.88
CA TYR A 514 9.41 -15.55 -9.46
C TYR A 514 8.35 -16.10 -8.52
N ILE A 515 7.08 -16.13 -8.93
CA ILE A 515 5.97 -16.64 -8.11
C ILE A 515 5.73 -18.12 -8.38
N LEU A 516 5.57 -18.49 -9.66
CA LEU A 516 5.35 -19.88 -10.05
C LEU A 516 6.67 -20.68 -10.12
N LYS A 517 7.82 -20.00 -10.03
CA LYS A 517 9.17 -20.60 -10.05
C LYS A 517 9.44 -21.43 -11.30
N GLU A 518 8.89 -21.01 -12.44
CA GLU A 518 9.03 -21.71 -13.72
C GLU A 518 10.11 -21.06 -14.59
N ASP A 519 11.08 -21.87 -15.02
CA ASP A 519 12.16 -21.42 -15.90
C ASP A 519 11.62 -20.97 -17.27
N PRO A 520 12.01 -19.81 -17.83
CA PRO A 520 11.65 -19.39 -19.18
C PRO A 520 11.86 -20.45 -20.28
N ALA A 521 12.86 -21.32 -20.14
CA ALA A 521 13.15 -22.41 -21.08
C ALA A 521 11.97 -23.41 -21.22
N THR A 522 11.06 -23.47 -20.25
CA THR A 522 9.90 -24.38 -20.29
C THR A 522 8.70 -23.83 -21.07
N ILE A 523 8.77 -22.61 -21.63
CA ILE A 523 7.68 -22.00 -22.41
C ILE A 523 7.24 -22.86 -23.62
N PRO A 524 8.14 -23.44 -24.45
CA PRO A 524 7.74 -24.26 -25.58
C PRO A 524 6.93 -25.50 -25.17
N GLU A 525 7.36 -26.19 -24.09
CA GLU A 525 6.63 -27.32 -23.49
C GLU A 525 5.26 -26.86 -22.98
N SER A 526 5.22 -25.73 -22.26
CA SER A 526 4.00 -25.15 -21.70
C SER A 526 2.97 -24.82 -22.79
N ARG A 527 3.40 -24.35 -23.96
CA ARG A 527 2.52 -24.10 -25.13
C ARG A 527 1.89 -25.38 -25.68
N THR A 528 2.60 -26.50 -25.61
CA THR A 528 2.05 -27.81 -26.02
C THR A 528 0.96 -28.26 -25.05
N ASN A 529 1.19 -28.09 -23.74
CA ASN A 529 0.16 -28.36 -22.73
C ASN A 529 -1.07 -27.44 -22.90
N LEU A 530 -0.84 -26.15 -23.16
CA LEU A 530 -1.89 -25.18 -23.44
C LEU A 530 -2.79 -25.61 -24.60
N LYS A 531 -2.22 -26.11 -25.70
CA LYS A 531 -2.99 -26.64 -26.85
C LYS A 531 -3.86 -27.83 -26.46
N LYS A 532 -3.33 -28.76 -25.65
CA LYS A 532 -4.12 -29.90 -25.14
C LYS A 532 -5.30 -29.42 -24.29
N MET A 533 -5.06 -28.48 -23.38
CA MET A 533 -6.11 -27.90 -22.55
C MET A 533 -7.12 -27.09 -23.37
N TYR A 534 -6.69 -26.42 -24.44
CA TYR A 534 -7.60 -25.75 -25.37
C TYR A 534 -8.56 -26.75 -26.04
N LEU A 535 -8.03 -27.86 -26.56
CA LEU A 535 -8.85 -28.92 -27.16
C LEU A 535 -9.81 -29.53 -26.15
N LEU A 536 -9.34 -29.81 -24.93
CA LEU A 536 -10.19 -30.28 -23.84
C LEU A 536 -11.31 -29.28 -23.54
N HIS A 537 -10.98 -28.00 -23.38
CA HIS A 537 -11.94 -26.94 -23.10
C HIS A 537 -13.01 -26.82 -24.19
N LYS A 538 -12.61 -26.83 -25.47
CA LYS A 538 -13.54 -26.79 -26.60
C LYS A 538 -14.37 -28.06 -26.71
N GLY A 539 -13.79 -29.22 -26.45
CA GLY A 539 -14.50 -30.49 -26.37
C GLY A 539 -15.57 -30.49 -25.29
N THR A 540 -15.25 -29.99 -24.08
CA THR A 540 -16.22 -29.84 -22.98
C THR A 540 -17.33 -28.85 -23.34
N GLN A 541 -17.01 -27.70 -23.94
CA GLN A 541 -18.03 -26.75 -24.40
C GLN A 541 -18.98 -27.38 -25.42
N LEU A 542 -18.43 -28.09 -26.42
CA LEU A 542 -19.22 -28.79 -27.44
C LEU A 542 -20.07 -29.92 -26.84
N LEU A 543 -19.53 -30.66 -25.88
CA LEU A 543 -20.27 -31.71 -25.15
C LEU A 543 -21.44 -31.11 -24.38
N VAL A 544 -21.22 -30.06 -23.59
CA VAL A 544 -22.28 -29.38 -22.83
C VAL A 544 -23.37 -28.85 -23.77
N LEU A 545 -22.98 -28.17 -24.85
CA LEU A 545 -23.93 -27.68 -25.86
C LEU A 545 -24.72 -28.83 -26.49
N SER A 546 -24.07 -29.95 -26.80
CA SER A 546 -24.71 -31.13 -27.39
C SER A 546 -25.69 -31.79 -26.41
N VAL A 547 -25.35 -31.89 -25.13
CA VAL A 547 -26.23 -32.43 -24.08
C VAL A 547 -27.45 -31.54 -23.87
N VAL A 548 -27.26 -30.22 -23.80
CA VAL A 548 -28.37 -29.25 -23.67
C VAL A 548 -29.26 -29.31 -24.91
N PHE A 549 -28.67 -29.29 -26.10
CA PHE A 549 -29.39 -29.39 -27.37
C PHE A 549 -30.21 -30.70 -27.44
N TRP A 550 -29.61 -31.83 -27.11
CA TRP A 550 -30.29 -33.12 -27.06
C TRP A 550 -31.43 -33.12 -26.03
N GLY A 551 -31.22 -32.55 -24.84
CA GLY A 551 -32.26 -32.42 -23.82
C GLY A 551 -33.46 -31.57 -24.28
N VAL A 552 -33.22 -30.48 -25.02
CA VAL A 552 -34.27 -29.66 -25.62
C VAL A 552 -35.05 -30.43 -26.68
N LEU A 553 -34.36 -31.17 -27.56
CA LEU A 553 -35.01 -32.04 -28.55
C LEU A 553 -35.88 -33.10 -27.88
N MET A 554 -35.38 -33.75 -26.82
CA MET A 554 -36.13 -34.78 -26.12
C MET A 554 -37.40 -34.24 -25.43
N ARG A 555 -37.40 -32.97 -25.01
CA ARG A 555 -38.53 -32.35 -24.30
C ARG A 555 -39.52 -31.60 -25.20
N SER A 556 -39.18 -31.32 -26.46
CA SER A 556 -40.04 -30.53 -27.36
C SER A 556 -40.25 -31.23 -28.71
N SER A 557 -41.51 -31.61 -28.99
CA SER A 557 -41.91 -32.13 -30.30
C SER A 557 -41.75 -31.09 -31.40
N ALA A 558 -42.05 -29.82 -31.11
CA ALA A 558 -41.83 -28.70 -32.03
C ALA A 558 -40.35 -28.52 -32.36
N ALA A 559 -39.46 -28.57 -31.37
CA ALA A 559 -38.01 -28.46 -31.61
C ALA A 559 -37.49 -29.61 -32.48
N ARG A 560 -37.95 -30.86 -32.25
CA ARG A 560 -37.63 -32.01 -33.10
C ARG A 560 -38.11 -31.82 -34.53
N PHE A 561 -39.36 -31.42 -34.71
CA PHE A 561 -39.93 -31.18 -36.04
C PHE A 561 -39.12 -30.13 -36.81
N THR A 562 -38.86 -28.97 -36.20
CA THR A 562 -38.06 -27.90 -36.81
C THR A 562 -36.65 -28.36 -37.16
N PHE A 563 -35.98 -29.09 -36.26
CA PHE A 563 -34.64 -29.63 -36.51
C PHE A 563 -34.62 -30.62 -37.68
N TYR A 564 -35.58 -31.54 -37.76
CA TYR A 564 -35.69 -32.49 -38.89
C TYR A 564 -35.97 -31.79 -40.23
N GLN A 565 -36.82 -30.76 -40.24
CA GLN A 565 -37.06 -29.97 -41.45
C GLN A 565 -35.80 -29.24 -41.91
N MET A 566 -35.06 -28.62 -40.98
CA MET A 566 -33.78 -27.98 -41.28
C MET A 566 -32.77 -28.98 -41.84
N LEU A 567 -32.63 -30.15 -41.22
CA LEU A 567 -31.72 -31.21 -41.67
C LEU A 567 -32.10 -31.71 -43.08
N SER A 568 -33.39 -31.91 -43.34
CA SER A 568 -33.94 -32.29 -44.64
C SER A 568 -33.60 -31.28 -45.73
N VAL A 569 -33.73 -29.98 -45.45
CA VAL A 569 -33.33 -28.91 -46.37
C VAL A 569 -31.82 -28.99 -46.65
N VAL A 570 -30.98 -29.11 -45.62
CA VAL A 570 -29.52 -29.21 -45.80
C VAL A 570 -29.15 -30.41 -46.68
N PHE A 571 -29.70 -31.59 -46.40
CA PHE A 571 -29.42 -32.79 -47.21
C PHE A 571 -29.87 -32.64 -48.65
N ARG A 572 -31.06 -32.07 -48.89
CA ARG A 572 -31.55 -31.79 -50.25
C ARG A 572 -30.63 -30.83 -50.99
N THR A 573 -30.17 -29.77 -50.32
CA THR A 573 -29.25 -28.79 -50.89
C THR A 573 -27.89 -29.41 -51.22
N VAL A 574 -27.29 -30.15 -50.29
CA VAL A 574 -26.01 -30.86 -50.52
C VAL A 574 -26.13 -31.87 -51.66
N THR A 575 -27.23 -32.61 -51.72
CA THR A 575 -27.47 -33.58 -52.80
C THR A 575 -27.70 -32.90 -54.15
N ALA A 576 -28.34 -31.72 -54.17
CA ALA A 576 -28.48 -30.92 -55.38
C ALA A 576 -27.11 -30.39 -55.86
N PHE A 577 -26.29 -29.86 -54.95
CA PHE A 577 -24.94 -29.39 -55.28
C PHE A 577 -24.02 -30.53 -55.75
N SER A 578 -24.07 -31.71 -55.13
CA SER A 578 -23.26 -32.86 -55.57
C SER A 578 -23.68 -33.35 -56.94
N ARG A 579 -24.98 -33.34 -57.26
CA ARG A 579 -25.49 -33.64 -58.62
C ARG A 579 -25.02 -32.63 -59.65
N ILE A 580 -24.97 -31.34 -59.31
CA ILE A 580 -24.44 -30.29 -60.19
C ILE A 580 -22.95 -30.50 -60.44
N PHE A 581 -22.14 -30.78 -59.40
CA PHE A 581 -20.71 -31.04 -59.56
C PHE A 581 -20.42 -32.27 -60.43
N VAL A 582 -21.14 -33.38 -60.23
CA VAL A 582 -20.99 -34.59 -61.06
C VAL A 582 -21.43 -34.36 -62.51
N SER A 583 -22.32 -33.39 -62.76
CA SER A 583 -22.76 -33.01 -64.11
C SER A 583 -21.81 -32.04 -64.82
N VAL A 584 -20.84 -31.43 -64.11
CA VAL A 584 -19.84 -30.49 -64.67
C VAL A 584 -18.52 -31.21 -64.99
N GLU A 585 -18.27 -32.40 -64.40
CA GLU A 585 -17.13 -33.27 -64.72
C GLU A 585 -17.39 -34.29 -65.86
N ARG A 586 -18.63 -34.39 -66.35
CA ARG A 586 -18.99 -35.10 -67.59
C ARG A 586 -19.19 -34.10 -68.71
#